data_AF-A0A0M4CL74-F1
#
_entry.id   AF-A0A0M4CL74-F1
#
_cell.length_a   1.000
_cell.length_b   1.000
_cell.length_c   1.000
_cell.angle_alpha   90.00
_cell.angle_beta   90.00
_cell.angle_gamma   90.00
#
_symmetry.space_group_name_H-M   'P 1'
#
loop_
_entity.id
_entity.type
_entity.pdbx_description
1 polymer ?
#
loop_
_entity_poly.entity_id
_entity_poly.type
_entity_poly.pdbx_seq_one_letter_code
_entity_poly.pdbx_strand_id
1 'polypeptide(L)'
;METLVLIIAAVILVAGIALWRADSSKRVPQQTEEPAEESTPQEEVEYDTDIPEEEPEVEPIPDRAVGVYEEDASEIDPEVESVIEEIPEVTDYQPEPVPEPEPEPQLVEGTVDEEHRSVDKHGFLSFPGAQRRERKAWAAKHHFDYIKEDAFLTDEWSRGAASTGAVARDVVSGMAEGYETHLVDLASVPVMAMRRGTPSEVVIDARRGEQSDDAGREESDDLLEVDTVSGFRMLSNAAGVATRLVDERVRVALEAMPESVTAVWMESDWVLAETVKGSAPADWEDMLQPLALLTDASFTLPPRSAGANNLDLKHLEPTRLKPEEPEKPEFTPDNQEEDLSQPLVIRPEEPLQMPVRGVQESRGVVEPRSLGADDVDSIADGQPSRTNDLYGTRVVRDLNGESSIFDDAQDTDEPPQEWRL
;
A
#
# COMPACT_ATOMS: atom_id res chain seq x y z
N MET A 1 20.49 -38.35 -38.46
CA MET A 1 19.82 -37.54 -37.42
C MET A 1 20.61 -37.53 -36.12
N GLU A 2 21.11 -38.68 -35.66
CA GLU A 2 21.90 -38.78 -34.40
C GLU A 2 23.22 -37.96 -34.40
N THR A 3 23.93 -37.90 -35.52
CA THR A 3 25.18 -37.10 -35.62
C THR A 3 24.95 -35.60 -35.53
N LEU A 4 23.80 -35.11 -35.98
CA LEU A 4 23.44 -33.69 -35.95
C LEU A 4 23.03 -33.25 -34.53
N VAL A 5 22.36 -34.13 -33.79
CA VAL A 5 22.03 -33.90 -32.37
C VAL A 5 23.30 -33.84 -31.51
N LEU A 6 24.28 -34.71 -31.76
CA LEU A 6 25.55 -34.69 -31.03
C LEU A 6 26.38 -33.42 -31.30
N ILE A 7 26.32 -32.87 -32.51
CA ILE A 7 27.01 -31.62 -32.85
C ILE A 7 26.34 -30.44 -32.13
N ILE A 8 25.01 -30.37 -32.10
CA ILE A 8 24.27 -29.31 -31.39
C ILE A 8 24.56 -29.38 -29.88
N ALA A 9 24.55 -30.58 -29.29
CA ALA A 9 24.87 -30.76 -27.87
C ALA A 9 26.31 -30.30 -27.54
N ALA A 10 27.27 -30.57 -28.43
CA ALA A 10 28.64 -30.10 -28.25
C ALA A 10 28.76 -28.57 -28.31
N VAL A 11 28.01 -27.91 -29.21
CA VAL A 11 27.99 -26.45 -29.32
C VAL A 11 27.39 -25.80 -28.07
N ILE A 12 26.30 -26.36 -27.54
CA ILE A 12 25.67 -25.86 -26.29
C ILE A 12 26.63 -26.00 -25.11
N LEU A 13 27.35 -27.12 -25.01
CA LEU A 13 28.31 -27.36 -23.94
C LEU A 13 29.49 -26.38 -23.99
N VAL A 14 30.01 -26.09 -25.19
CA VAL A 14 31.09 -25.09 -25.37
C VAL A 14 30.59 -23.69 -25.03
N ALA A 15 29.38 -23.32 -25.42
CA ALA A 15 28.77 -22.03 -25.08
C ALA A 15 28.58 -21.87 -23.55
N GLY A 16 28.13 -22.92 -22.87
CA GLY A 16 27.99 -22.93 -21.40
C GLY A 16 29.32 -22.74 -20.67
N ILE A 17 30.39 -23.39 -21.13
CA ILE A 17 31.74 -23.23 -20.53
C ILE A 17 32.29 -21.82 -20.76
N ALA A 18 32.02 -21.22 -21.93
CA ALA A 18 32.44 -19.85 -22.22
C ALA A 18 31.72 -18.82 -21.33
N LEU A 19 30.41 -18.99 -21.13
CA LEU A 19 29.61 -18.16 -20.22
C LEU A 19 30.07 -18.29 -18.76
N TRP A 20 30.31 -19.53 -18.30
CA TRP A 20 30.78 -19.77 -16.93
C TRP A 20 32.15 -19.14 -16.66
N ARG A 21 33.07 -19.18 -17.63
CA ARG A 21 34.36 -18.50 -17.49
C ARG A 21 34.23 -16.99 -17.47
N ALA A 22 33.38 -16.41 -18.32
CA ALA A 22 33.14 -14.97 -18.33
C ALA A 22 32.53 -14.46 -17.01
N ASP A 23 31.65 -15.26 -16.38
CA ASP A 23 31.08 -14.94 -15.07
C ASP A 23 32.12 -15.05 -13.95
N SER A 24 32.95 -16.11 -13.97
CA SER A 24 34.01 -16.30 -12.97
C SER A 24 35.05 -15.19 -12.97
N SER A 25 35.34 -14.57 -14.14
CA SER A 25 36.28 -13.46 -14.25
C SER A 25 35.74 -12.12 -13.74
N LYS A 26 34.43 -11.98 -13.51
CA LYS A 26 33.82 -10.75 -12.98
C LYS A 26 33.74 -10.72 -11.45
N ARG A 27 34.02 -11.84 -10.77
CA ARG A 27 34.04 -11.89 -9.30
C ARG A 27 35.41 -11.47 -8.77
N VAL A 28 35.58 -10.18 -8.53
CA VAL A 28 36.63 -9.66 -7.64
C VAL A 28 36.27 -10.09 -6.21
N PRO A 29 37.17 -10.74 -5.44
CA PRO A 29 36.89 -11.06 -4.06
C PRO A 29 36.93 -9.78 -3.23
N GLN A 30 35.78 -9.38 -2.70
CA GLN A 30 35.66 -8.31 -1.72
C GLN A 30 36.32 -8.80 -0.43
N GLN A 31 37.42 -8.16 -0.04
CA GLN A 31 38.12 -8.41 1.21
C GLN A 31 37.18 -8.13 2.38
N THR A 32 37.01 -9.13 3.23
CA THR A 32 36.46 -9.02 4.58
C THR A 32 37.52 -8.36 5.47
N GLU A 33 37.25 -7.15 5.96
CA GLU A 33 37.97 -6.59 7.11
C GLU A 33 37.14 -6.84 8.38
N GLU A 34 37.71 -7.65 9.29
CA GLU A 34 37.30 -7.78 10.68
C GLU A 34 37.75 -6.54 11.49
N PRO A 35 37.05 -6.18 12.58
CA PRO A 35 37.36 -5.00 13.39
C PRO A 35 38.48 -5.29 14.40
N ALA A 36 39.47 -4.39 14.48
CA ALA A 36 40.49 -4.40 15.52
C ALA A 36 40.11 -3.40 16.64
N GLU A 37 40.00 -3.93 17.86
CA GLU A 37 40.03 -3.18 19.12
C GLU A 37 41.42 -2.54 19.34
N GLU A 38 41.49 -1.29 19.82
CA GLU A 38 42.46 -0.91 20.87
C GLU A 38 42.19 0.49 21.49
N SER A 39 41.86 0.45 22.79
CA SER A 39 42.30 1.31 23.90
C SER A 39 42.50 2.84 23.76
N THR A 40 41.76 3.56 24.60
CA THR A 40 42.02 4.93 25.10
C THR A 40 43.31 5.05 25.92
N PRO A 41 43.81 6.29 26.11
CA PRO A 41 43.79 6.83 27.47
C PRO A 41 43.17 8.23 27.59
N GLN A 42 42.55 8.46 28.75
CA GLN A 42 41.91 9.68 29.21
C GLN A 42 42.96 10.75 29.57
N GLU A 43 42.68 12.01 29.23
CA GLU A 43 43.34 13.18 29.82
C GLU A 43 42.23 14.09 30.40
N GLU A 44 42.27 14.27 31.72
CA GLU A 44 41.43 15.19 32.49
C GLU A 44 41.82 16.63 32.12
N VAL A 45 40.85 17.45 31.73
CA VAL A 45 40.99 18.91 31.82
C VAL A 45 39.74 19.51 32.46
N GLU A 46 40.02 20.19 33.55
CA GLU A 46 39.24 21.01 34.45
C GLU A 46 38.36 22.04 33.72
N TYR A 47 37.06 22.08 34.04
CA TYR A 47 36.13 23.07 33.49
C TYR A 47 36.24 24.37 34.28
N ASP A 48 36.93 25.36 33.73
CA ASP A 48 36.81 26.74 34.16
C ASP A 48 35.53 27.33 33.57
N THR A 49 34.72 27.96 34.43
CA THR A 49 33.40 28.48 34.11
C THR A 49 33.56 29.97 33.84
N ASP A 50 33.68 30.38 32.58
CA ASP A 50 33.32 31.73 32.10
C ASP A 50 33.52 31.80 30.57
N ILE A 51 32.42 31.66 29.80
CA ILE A 51 32.36 32.04 28.38
C ILE A 51 31.05 32.83 28.17
N PRO A 52 31.06 34.01 27.51
CA PRO A 52 29.88 34.85 27.34
C PRO A 52 28.87 34.24 26.35
N GLU A 53 27.58 34.54 26.54
CA GLU A 53 26.51 34.27 25.57
C GLU A 53 26.83 34.94 24.22
N GLU A 54 27.10 34.13 23.18
CA GLU A 54 27.05 34.59 21.78
C GLU A 54 25.62 34.43 21.25
N GLU A 55 25.07 35.52 20.72
CA GLU A 55 23.81 35.54 19.97
C GLU A 55 23.95 34.68 18.68
N PRO A 56 22.90 33.95 18.26
CA PRO A 56 22.97 33.14 17.05
C PRO A 56 23.03 34.03 15.80
N GLU A 57 24.08 33.87 14.98
CA GLU A 57 24.15 34.44 13.63
C GLU A 57 23.02 33.87 12.77
N VAL A 58 22.21 34.78 12.23
CA VAL A 58 21.13 34.49 11.29
C VAL A 58 21.74 34.26 9.91
N GLU A 59 21.64 33.04 9.39
CA GLU A 59 21.97 32.76 7.99
C GLU A 59 21.03 33.56 7.06
N PRO A 60 21.53 34.26 6.02
CA PRO A 60 20.67 35.00 5.11
C PRO A 60 19.90 34.04 4.20
N ILE A 61 18.58 34.20 4.23
CA ILE A 61 17.61 33.62 3.30
C ILE A 61 18.02 34.02 1.87
N PRO A 62 18.20 33.06 0.93
CA PRO A 62 18.46 33.43 -0.46
C PRO A 62 17.23 34.08 -1.07
N ASP A 63 17.35 35.38 -1.36
CA ASP A 63 16.43 36.14 -2.18
C ASP A 63 16.33 35.50 -3.58
N ARG A 64 15.10 35.06 -3.89
CA ARG A 64 14.43 35.20 -5.20
C ARG A 64 15.39 35.33 -6.41
N ALA A 65 15.61 34.22 -7.11
CA ALA A 65 16.35 34.20 -8.37
C ALA A 65 15.77 35.21 -9.38
N VAL A 66 16.47 36.32 -9.55
CA VAL A 66 16.30 37.25 -10.66
C VAL A 66 17.06 36.66 -11.84
N GLY A 67 16.36 36.49 -12.96
CA GLY A 67 16.95 35.99 -14.20
C GLY A 67 18.11 36.87 -14.67
N VAL A 68 19.24 36.23 -14.93
CA VAL A 68 20.35 36.79 -15.70
C VAL A 68 20.44 35.95 -16.97
N TYR A 69 19.99 36.54 -18.07
CA TYR A 69 20.37 36.10 -19.41
C TYR A 69 21.81 36.59 -19.63
N GLU A 70 22.78 35.71 -19.57
CA GLU A 70 24.08 35.93 -20.22
C GLU A 70 24.03 35.27 -21.59
N GLU A 71 24.02 36.12 -22.61
CA GLU A 71 24.27 35.77 -24.00
C GLU A 71 25.72 35.30 -24.12
N ASP A 72 25.94 34.00 -24.26
CA ASP A 72 27.16 33.47 -24.88
C ASP A 72 26.73 32.38 -25.87
N ALA A 73 26.20 32.84 -27.00
CA ALA A 73 25.95 32.01 -28.16
C ALA A 73 27.32 31.63 -28.77
N SER A 74 27.83 30.45 -28.44
CA SER A 74 28.91 29.84 -29.19
C SER A 74 28.48 29.69 -30.66
N GLU A 75 29.23 30.32 -31.57
CA GLU A 75 29.05 30.23 -33.03
C GLU A 75 28.89 28.76 -33.47
N ILE A 76 27.85 28.52 -34.27
CA ILE A 76 27.55 27.22 -34.86
C ILE A 76 28.70 26.83 -35.80
N ASP A 77 29.13 25.58 -35.72
CA ASP A 77 30.17 25.02 -36.59
C ASP A 77 29.78 25.17 -38.08
N PRO A 78 30.62 25.76 -38.94
CA PRO A 78 30.32 25.99 -40.36
C PRO A 78 30.06 24.70 -41.16
N GLU A 79 30.45 23.52 -40.66
CA GLU A 79 30.05 22.25 -41.28
C GLU A 79 28.54 21.97 -41.12
N VAL A 80 27.94 22.39 -40.01
CA VAL A 80 26.50 22.16 -39.72
C VAL A 80 25.61 23.09 -40.55
N GLU A 81 26.06 24.31 -40.84
CA GLU A 81 25.35 25.27 -41.68
C GLU A 81 25.23 24.77 -43.14
N SER A 82 26.30 24.16 -43.66
CA SER A 82 26.30 23.61 -45.02
C SER A 82 25.36 22.42 -45.23
N VAL A 83 25.07 21.65 -44.17
CA VAL A 83 24.13 20.51 -44.21
C VAL A 83 22.68 20.99 -44.16
N ILE A 84 22.41 22.17 -43.58
CA ILE A 84 21.07 22.76 -43.50
C ILE A 84 20.70 23.42 -44.84
N GLU A 85 21.66 24.04 -45.54
CA GLU A 85 21.44 24.63 -46.88
C GLU A 85 21.22 23.59 -47.99
N GLU A 86 21.60 22.33 -47.80
CA GLU A 86 21.45 21.27 -48.81
C GLU A 86 20.10 20.52 -48.74
N ILE A 87 19.20 20.90 -47.82
CA ILE A 87 17.84 20.36 -47.77
C ILE A 87 17.04 20.94 -48.94
N PRO A 88 16.51 20.13 -49.87
CA PRO A 88 15.72 20.65 -50.97
C PRO A 88 14.44 21.30 -50.46
N GLU A 89 14.26 22.58 -50.79
CA GLU A 89 13.05 23.36 -50.54
C GLU A 89 11.85 22.65 -51.20
N VAL A 90 10.94 22.12 -50.38
CA VAL A 90 9.69 21.50 -50.84
C VAL A 90 8.82 22.61 -51.43
N THR A 91 8.86 22.73 -52.76
CA THR A 91 8.08 23.68 -53.54
C THR A 91 6.67 23.13 -53.80
N ASP A 92 5.68 24.00 -53.57
CA ASP A 92 4.29 23.98 -54.02
C ASP A 92 3.43 22.73 -53.72
N TYR A 93 2.77 22.75 -52.56
CA TYR A 93 1.55 21.97 -52.35
C TYR A 93 0.36 22.68 -53.04
N GLN A 94 0.01 22.22 -54.24
CA GLN A 94 -1.26 22.57 -54.89
C GLN A 94 -2.37 21.75 -54.21
N PRO A 95 -3.42 22.37 -53.63
CA PRO A 95 -4.51 21.60 -53.06
C PRO A 95 -5.34 20.94 -54.17
N GLU A 96 -5.41 19.60 -54.17
CA GLU A 96 -6.35 18.86 -55.02
C GLU A 96 -7.80 19.19 -54.65
N PRO A 97 -8.73 19.24 -55.63
CA PRO A 97 -10.13 19.55 -55.37
C PRO A 97 -10.82 18.44 -54.58
N VAL A 98 -11.46 18.83 -53.48
CA VAL A 98 -12.34 17.98 -52.66
C VAL A 98 -13.46 17.38 -53.53
N PRO A 99 -13.63 16.05 -53.60
CA PRO A 99 -14.78 15.46 -54.26
C PRO A 99 -16.07 15.72 -53.46
N GLU A 100 -17.11 16.07 -54.19
CA GLU A 100 -18.49 16.33 -53.74
C GLU A 100 -19.10 15.09 -53.03
N PRO A 101 -19.87 15.25 -51.94
CA PRO A 101 -20.38 14.11 -51.17
C PRO A 101 -21.49 13.36 -51.92
N GLU A 102 -21.31 12.06 -52.12
CA GLU A 102 -22.36 11.12 -52.54
C GLU A 102 -23.37 10.85 -51.40
N PRO A 103 -24.63 10.49 -51.72
CA PRO A 103 -25.76 10.64 -50.81
C PRO A 103 -25.81 9.59 -49.71
N GLU A 104 -26.27 10.01 -48.53
CA GLU A 104 -26.53 9.17 -47.35
C GLU A 104 -27.43 7.97 -47.67
N PRO A 105 -27.04 6.73 -47.30
CA PRO A 105 -27.96 5.62 -47.25
C PRO A 105 -28.84 5.70 -45.99
N GLN A 106 -30.11 5.43 -46.21
CA GLN A 106 -31.23 5.57 -45.30
C GLN A 106 -31.12 4.67 -44.06
N LEU A 107 -31.52 5.24 -42.92
CA LEU A 107 -31.82 4.57 -41.66
C LEU A 107 -32.73 3.35 -41.88
N VAL A 108 -32.27 2.19 -41.43
CA VAL A 108 -33.14 1.04 -41.16
C VAL A 108 -32.99 0.69 -39.69
N GLU A 109 -34.04 0.99 -38.92
CA GLU A 109 -34.23 0.48 -37.56
C GLU A 109 -34.26 -1.05 -37.57
N GLY A 110 -33.47 -1.67 -36.69
CA GLY A 110 -33.43 -3.12 -36.55
C GLY A 110 -32.63 -3.58 -35.34
N THR A 111 -33.36 -3.74 -34.23
CA THR A 111 -33.14 -4.71 -33.14
C THR A 111 -31.78 -4.73 -32.43
N VAL A 112 -31.84 -4.29 -31.17
CA VAL A 112 -30.86 -4.54 -30.11
C VAL A 112 -30.76 -6.05 -29.90
N ASP A 113 -29.62 -6.64 -30.26
CA ASP A 113 -29.15 -7.89 -29.68
C ASP A 113 -27.74 -7.64 -29.14
N GLU A 114 -27.64 -7.88 -27.84
CA GLU A 114 -26.54 -7.70 -26.94
C GLU A 114 -25.62 -8.92 -27.06
N GLU A 115 -24.60 -8.86 -27.93
CA GLU A 115 -23.53 -9.87 -27.93
C GLU A 115 -22.29 -9.36 -28.69
N HIS A 116 -21.11 -9.59 -28.08
CA HIS A 116 -19.74 -9.42 -28.61
C HIS A 116 -19.10 -8.02 -28.58
N ARG A 117 -18.50 -7.66 -27.44
CA ARG A 117 -17.24 -6.87 -27.43
C ARG A 117 -16.07 -7.86 -27.48
N SER A 118 -15.89 -8.50 -28.63
CA SER A 118 -14.66 -9.23 -28.93
C SER A 118 -13.57 -8.22 -29.24
N VAL A 119 -12.46 -8.31 -28.52
CA VAL A 119 -11.21 -7.58 -28.77
C VAL A 119 -10.86 -7.63 -30.26
N ASP A 120 -11.10 -6.53 -30.97
CA ASP A 120 -10.69 -6.39 -32.36
C ASP A 120 -9.17 -6.26 -32.39
N LYS A 121 -8.54 -7.36 -32.79
CA LYS A 121 -7.12 -7.52 -33.01
C LYS A 121 -6.66 -6.61 -34.16
N HIS A 122 -6.38 -5.36 -33.89
CA HIS A 122 -5.51 -4.52 -34.73
C HIS A 122 -4.03 -4.85 -34.46
N GLY A 123 -3.68 -6.13 -34.52
CA GLY A 123 -2.31 -6.60 -34.38
C GLY A 123 -1.90 -7.34 -35.64
N PHE A 124 -1.35 -6.66 -36.64
CA PHE A 124 -0.52 -7.39 -37.60
C PHE A 124 0.63 -6.64 -38.28
N LEU A 125 0.72 -5.30 -38.24
CA LEU A 125 1.84 -4.61 -38.88
C LEU A 125 2.27 -3.37 -38.08
N SER A 126 2.79 -3.57 -36.87
CA SER A 126 3.58 -2.52 -36.21
C SER A 126 4.95 -2.47 -36.88
N PHE A 127 5.13 -1.52 -37.80
CA PHE A 127 6.43 -1.26 -38.41
C PHE A 127 7.39 -0.73 -37.32
N PRO A 128 8.69 -1.10 -37.33
CA PRO A 128 9.66 -0.55 -36.40
C PRO A 128 9.63 0.99 -36.42
N GLY A 129 9.27 1.61 -35.29
CA GLY A 129 9.15 3.06 -35.15
C GLY A 129 7.73 3.64 -35.33
N ALA A 130 6.71 2.84 -35.65
CA ALA A 130 5.32 3.30 -35.68
C ALA A 130 4.87 3.86 -34.31
N GLN A 131 5.18 3.13 -33.23
CA GLN A 131 4.87 3.53 -31.86
C GLN A 131 5.53 4.86 -31.46
N ARG A 132 6.79 5.09 -31.86
CA ARG A 132 7.48 6.37 -31.62
C ARG A 132 6.77 7.54 -32.33
N ARG A 133 6.32 7.34 -33.57
CA ARG A 133 5.60 8.38 -34.31
C ARG A 133 4.23 8.67 -33.68
N GLU A 134 3.51 7.62 -33.29
CA GLU A 134 2.25 7.74 -32.56
C GLU A 134 2.44 8.48 -31.25
N ARG A 135 3.52 8.19 -30.50
CA ARG A 135 3.83 8.88 -29.26
C ARG A 135 4.16 10.35 -29.45
N LYS A 136 4.93 10.70 -30.48
CA LYS A 136 5.17 12.10 -30.84
C LYS A 136 3.90 12.83 -31.26
N ALA A 137 3.02 12.17 -32.00
CA ALA A 137 1.74 12.74 -32.42
C ALA A 137 0.81 12.96 -31.21
N TRP A 138 0.77 12.01 -30.29
CA TRP A 138 0.04 12.13 -29.03
C TRP A 138 0.60 13.27 -28.17
N ALA A 139 1.93 13.34 -27.99
CA ALA A 139 2.57 14.45 -27.29
C ALA A 139 2.21 15.82 -27.89
N ALA A 140 2.27 15.95 -29.22
CA ALA A 140 1.91 17.19 -29.92
C ALA A 140 0.43 17.57 -29.72
N LYS A 141 -0.50 16.59 -29.72
CA LYS A 141 -1.93 16.80 -29.46
C LYS A 141 -2.18 17.34 -28.05
N HIS A 142 -1.43 16.86 -27.06
CA HIS A 142 -1.57 17.26 -25.65
C HIS A 142 -0.67 18.44 -25.26
N HIS A 143 0.10 19.01 -26.18
CA HIS A 143 1.10 20.04 -25.91
C HIS A 143 2.15 19.59 -24.89
N PHE A 144 2.55 18.31 -24.97
CA PHE A 144 3.58 17.72 -24.13
C PHE A 144 4.92 17.72 -24.84
N ASP A 145 5.98 17.78 -24.04
CA ASP A 145 7.35 17.69 -24.52
C ASP A 145 7.71 16.24 -24.79
N TYR A 146 8.52 16.01 -25.83
CA TYR A 146 9.04 14.69 -26.14
C TYR A 146 10.56 14.71 -26.12
N ILE A 147 11.15 13.77 -25.38
CA ILE A 147 12.58 13.49 -25.38
C ILE A 147 12.82 12.01 -25.69
N LYS A 148 13.96 11.71 -26.30
CA LYS A 148 14.26 10.36 -26.77
C LYS A 148 14.53 9.37 -25.62
N GLU A 149 15.15 9.86 -24.56
CA GLU A 149 15.66 9.07 -23.45
C GLU A 149 15.83 9.98 -22.23
N ASP A 150 15.54 9.45 -21.05
CA ASP A 150 15.80 10.10 -19.76
C ASP A 150 16.34 9.07 -18.75
N ALA A 151 17.59 9.25 -18.34
CA ALA A 151 18.21 8.36 -17.36
C ALA A 151 17.78 8.69 -15.92
N PHE A 152 17.55 9.97 -15.60
CA PHE A 152 17.22 10.39 -14.24
C PHE A 152 15.83 9.93 -13.82
N LEU A 153 14.89 9.92 -14.77
CA LEU A 153 13.52 9.45 -14.53
C LEU A 153 13.47 7.96 -14.16
N THR A 154 14.45 7.17 -14.62
CA THR A 154 14.52 5.74 -14.30
C THR A 154 14.94 5.50 -12.84
N ASP A 155 15.75 6.38 -12.27
CA ASP A 155 16.25 6.26 -10.90
C ASP A 155 15.16 6.56 -9.85
N GLU A 156 14.05 7.18 -10.25
CA GLU A 156 12.93 7.51 -9.35
C GLU A 156 11.97 6.33 -9.11
N TRP A 157 12.04 5.28 -9.95
CA TRP A 157 11.11 4.15 -9.92
C TRP A 157 11.85 2.82 -9.70
N SER A 158 11.32 2.01 -8.79
CA SER A 158 11.99 0.77 -8.37
C SER A 158 11.11 -0.47 -8.54
N ARG A 159 9.81 -0.29 -8.77
CA ARG A 159 8.81 -1.37 -8.80
C ARG A 159 8.19 -1.54 -10.19
N GLY A 160 7.34 -2.56 -10.34
CA GLY A 160 6.66 -2.86 -11.62
C GLY A 160 7.65 -3.07 -12.77
N ALA A 161 7.37 -2.50 -13.94
CA ALA A 161 8.28 -2.51 -15.09
C ALA A 161 9.68 -1.93 -14.79
N ALA A 162 9.79 -0.99 -13.85
CA ALA A 162 11.06 -0.34 -13.50
C ALA A 162 12.01 -1.25 -12.72
N SER A 163 11.51 -2.33 -12.09
CA SER A 163 12.34 -3.33 -11.38
C SER A 163 13.44 -3.95 -12.25
N THR A 164 13.28 -3.89 -13.58
CA THR A 164 14.27 -4.39 -14.54
C THR A 164 15.50 -3.48 -14.71
N GLY A 165 15.47 -2.25 -14.18
CA GLY A 165 16.53 -1.24 -14.35
C GLY A 165 16.65 -0.72 -15.79
N ALA A 166 15.59 -0.86 -16.60
CA ALA A 166 15.60 -0.43 -17.98
C ALA A 166 15.46 1.10 -18.09
N VAL A 167 16.34 1.73 -18.88
CA VAL A 167 16.31 3.18 -19.12
C VAL A 167 14.99 3.61 -19.79
N ALA A 168 14.38 4.68 -19.29
CA ALA A 168 13.20 5.30 -19.86
C ALA A 168 13.48 5.86 -21.27
N ARG A 169 12.74 5.36 -22.25
CA ARG A 169 12.84 5.78 -23.66
C ARG A 169 11.54 6.35 -24.17
N ASP A 170 11.65 7.13 -25.24
CA ASP A 170 10.50 7.75 -25.92
C ASP A 170 9.60 8.47 -24.90
N VAL A 171 10.22 9.30 -24.06
CA VAL A 171 9.63 9.95 -22.90
C VAL A 171 8.81 11.14 -23.36
N VAL A 172 7.55 11.18 -22.96
CA VAL A 172 6.65 12.31 -23.12
C VAL A 172 6.36 12.88 -21.75
N SER A 173 6.48 14.20 -21.59
CA SER A 173 6.34 14.89 -20.31
C SER A 173 5.39 16.09 -20.44
N GLY A 174 4.51 16.27 -19.48
CA GLY A 174 3.60 17.41 -19.46
C GLY A 174 2.67 17.42 -18.25
N MET A 175 1.53 18.10 -18.38
CA MET A 175 0.51 18.20 -17.33
C MET A 175 -0.81 17.63 -17.84
N ALA A 176 -1.34 16.58 -17.20
CA ALA A 176 -2.67 16.02 -17.48
C ALA A 176 -3.48 15.95 -16.18
N GLU A 177 -4.78 16.24 -16.26
CA GLU A 177 -5.70 16.16 -15.11
C GLU A 177 -5.21 16.92 -13.84
N GLY A 178 -4.34 17.92 -14.02
CA GLY A 178 -3.73 18.69 -12.92
C GLY A 178 -2.44 18.12 -12.34
N TYR A 179 -1.92 17.03 -12.89
CA TYR A 179 -0.72 16.34 -12.41
C TYR A 179 0.42 16.35 -13.44
N GLU A 180 1.65 16.47 -12.94
CA GLU A 180 2.85 16.20 -13.74
C GLU A 180 2.78 14.76 -14.22
N THR A 181 2.79 14.57 -15.54
CA THR A 181 2.53 13.29 -16.18
C THR A 181 3.65 12.95 -17.13
N HIS A 182 4.19 11.73 -17.00
CA HIS A 182 5.13 11.15 -17.95
C HIS A 182 4.54 9.92 -18.61
N LEU A 183 4.78 9.74 -19.90
CA LEU A 183 4.53 8.51 -20.64
C LEU A 183 5.85 8.05 -21.26
N VAL A 184 6.31 6.87 -20.88
CA VAL A 184 7.63 6.34 -21.25
C VAL A 184 7.53 4.89 -21.72
N ASP A 185 8.56 4.39 -22.40
CA ASP A 185 8.77 2.95 -22.56
C ASP A 185 9.86 2.46 -21.61
N LEU A 186 9.50 1.57 -20.68
CA LEU A 186 10.42 0.80 -19.85
C LEU A 186 10.50 -0.62 -20.39
N ALA A 187 11.69 -1.08 -20.81
CA ALA A 187 11.87 -2.39 -21.43
C ALA A 187 10.90 -2.69 -22.62
N SER A 188 10.58 -1.66 -23.41
CA SER A 188 9.60 -1.68 -24.51
C SER A 188 8.14 -1.87 -24.07
N VAL A 189 7.85 -1.63 -22.80
CA VAL A 189 6.50 -1.62 -22.23
C VAL A 189 6.13 -0.17 -21.90
N PRO A 190 5.00 0.35 -22.42
CA PRO A 190 4.57 1.70 -22.10
C PRO A 190 4.12 1.81 -20.64
N VAL A 191 4.62 2.83 -19.96
CA VAL A 191 4.29 3.15 -18.58
C VAL A 191 3.92 4.62 -18.51
N MET A 192 2.76 4.91 -17.94
CA MET A 192 2.34 6.27 -17.61
C MET A 192 2.52 6.49 -16.11
N ALA A 193 3.09 7.62 -15.73
CA ALA A 193 3.33 8.01 -14.36
C ALA A 193 2.73 9.39 -14.10
N MET A 194 1.99 9.54 -13.00
CA MET A 194 1.49 10.82 -12.51
C MET A 194 2.13 11.13 -11.15
N ARG A 195 2.65 12.34 -11.01
CA ARG A 195 3.29 12.77 -9.77
C ARG A 195 2.25 13.17 -8.75
N ARG A 196 2.32 12.59 -7.56
CA ARG A 196 1.56 13.01 -6.37
C ARG A 196 2.35 14.08 -5.63
N GLY A 197 1.65 15.06 -5.06
CA GLY A 197 2.25 16.17 -4.32
C GLY A 197 2.86 15.84 -2.95
N THR A 198 2.69 14.64 -2.40
CA THR A 198 3.29 14.28 -1.09
C THR A 198 3.83 12.85 -1.12
N PRO A 199 5.14 12.63 -0.91
CA PRO A 199 5.74 11.29 -0.94
C PRO A 199 5.12 10.36 0.10
N SER A 200 5.11 9.07 -0.18
CA SER A 200 4.85 8.02 0.82
C SER A 200 5.92 6.94 0.79
N GLU A 201 6.17 6.29 1.93
CA GLU A 201 6.96 5.04 2.00
C GLU A 201 6.10 3.80 1.78
N VAL A 202 4.77 3.96 1.77
CA VAL A 202 3.85 2.86 1.51
C VAL A 202 3.84 2.58 0.01
N VAL A 203 4.12 1.33 -0.33
CA VAL A 203 4.03 0.83 -1.70
C VAL A 203 2.72 0.09 -1.85
N ILE A 204 2.00 0.38 -2.93
CA ILE A 204 0.80 -0.33 -3.37
C ILE A 204 1.10 -0.86 -4.76
N ASP A 205 0.90 -2.15 -5.00
CA ASP A 205 1.11 -2.78 -6.31
C ASP A 205 -0.15 -3.60 -6.65
N ALA A 206 -0.86 -3.18 -7.69
CA ALA A 206 -2.10 -3.80 -8.15
C ALA A 206 -1.87 -4.40 -9.53
N ARG A 207 -2.02 -5.72 -9.66
CA ARG A 207 -1.71 -6.46 -10.89
C ARG A 207 -2.93 -7.18 -11.44
N ARG A 208 -3.20 -7.02 -12.73
CA ARG A 208 -4.32 -7.66 -13.43
C ARG A 208 -3.89 -9.02 -13.99
N GLY A 209 -4.75 -10.02 -13.86
CA GLY A 209 -4.56 -11.34 -14.48
C GLY A 209 -3.82 -12.35 -13.62
N GLU A 210 -3.49 -13.50 -14.22
CA GLU A 210 -2.72 -14.53 -13.55
C GLU A 210 -1.26 -14.11 -13.35
N GLN A 211 -0.64 -14.74 -12.37
CA GLN A 211 0.74 -14.55 -11.97
C GLN A 211 1.66 -14.54 -13.21
N SER A 212 2.44 -13.47 -13.37
CA SER A 212 3.31 -13.26 -14.53
C SER A 212 4.40 -14.33 -14.58
N ASP A 213 4.66 -14.88 -15.78
CA ASP A 213 5.71 -15.90 -15.98
C ASP A 213 7.14 -15.38 -15.69
N ASP A 214 7.30 -14.07 -15.47
CA ASP A 214 8.58 -13.41 -15.24
C ASP A 214 8.83 -13.28 -13.73
N ALA A 215 9.33 -14.37 -13.12
CA ALA A 215 9.54 -14.49 -11.66
C ALA A 215 10.28 -13.29 -11.04
N GLY A 216 11.21 -12.67 -11.77
CA GLY A 216 11.94 -11.49 -11.29
C GLY A 216 11.07 -10.22 -11.14
N ARG A 217 9.93 -10.11 -11.81
CA ARG A 217 8.96 -9.02 -11.60
C ARG A 217 8.07 -9.27 -10.39
N GLU A 218 7.96 -10.49 -9.91
CA GLU A 218 7.03 -10.88 -8.84
C GLU A 218 7.65 -10.84 -7.45
N GLU A 219 8.94 -11.10 -7.37
CA GLU A 219 9.67 -11.21 -6.11
C GLU A 219 10.04 -9.83 -5.56
N SER A 220 9.01 -9.09 -5.14
CA SER A 220 9.18 -8.09 -4.08
C SER A 220 8.84 -8.76 -2.76
N ASP A 221 9.87 -9.33 -2.10
CA ASP A 221 9.76 -10.09 -0.84
C ASP A 221 9.04 -9.34 0.30
N ASP A 222 8.95 -8.02 0.21
CA ASP A 222 8.34 -7.15 1.21
C ASP A 222 6.85 -6.88 0.99
N LEU A 223 6.26 -7.28 -0.15
CA LEU A 223 4.86 -7.02 -0.48
C LEU A 223 3.96 -8.19 -0.08
N LEU A 224 2.89 -7.89 0.66
CA LEU A 224 1.88 -8.85 1.08
C LEU A 224 0.58 -8.58 0.33
N GLU A 225 -0.11 -9.64 -0.08
CA GLU A 225 -1.44 -9.54 -0.70
C GLU A 225 -2.46 -8.99 0.31
N VAL A 226 -3.27 -8.03 -0.14
CA VAL A 226 -4.22 -7.27 0.68
C VAL A 226 -5.66 -7.54 0.27
N ASP A 227 -5.97 -7.40 -1.01
CA ASP A 227 -7.33 -7.51 -1.55
C ASP A 227 -7.31 -7.84 -3.06
N THR A 228 -8.46 -8.16 -3.63
CA THR A 228 -8.68 -8.21 -5.07
C THR A 228 -9.78 -7.22 -5.47
N VAL A 229 -9.45 -6.26 -6.33
CA VAL A 229 -10.34 -5.18 -6.74
C VAL A 229 -10.40 -5.09 -8.26
N SER A 230 -11.59 -5.23 -8.84
CA SER A 230 -11.83 -5.07 -10.29
C SER A 230 -10.90 -5.92 -11.18
N GLY A 231 -10.57 -7.13 -10.71
CA GLY A 231 -9.65 -8.05 -11.40
C GLY A 231 -8.16 -7.78 -11.17
N PHE A 232 -7.82 -6.78 -10.35
CA PHE A 232 -6.46 -6.54 -9.88
C PHE A 232 -6.24 -7.20 -8.52
N ARG A 233 -5.20 -8.01 -8.42
CA ARG A 233 -4.65 -8.50 -7.16
C ARG A 233 -3.75 -7.42 -6.56
N MET A 234 -4.09 -6.95 -5.37
CA MET A 234 -3.42 -5.83 -4.72
C MET A 234 -2.46 -6.31 -3.64
N LEU A 235 -1.22 -5.83 -3.69
CA LEU A 235 -0.16 -6.10 -2.73
C LEU A 235 0.33 -4.79 -2.10
N SER A 236 0.88 -4.88 -0.88
CA SER A 236 1.47 -3.74 -0.19
C SER A 236 2.49 -4.15 0.87
N ASN A 237 3.48 -3.29 1.12
CA ASN A 237 4.38 -3.40 2.29
C ASN A 237 3.69 -2.99 3.61
N ALA A 238 2.51 -2.37 3.55
CA ALA A 238 1.73 -1.93 4.71
C ALA A 238 0.24 -2.29 4.55
N ALA A 239 -0.09 -3.58 4.64
CA ALA A 239 -1.43 -4.11 4.39
C ALA A 239 -2.57 -3.37 5.12
N GLY A 240 -2.36 -2.95 6.37
CA GLY A 240 -3.36 -2.18 7.12
C GLY A 240 -3.61 -0.79 6.53
N VAL A 241 -2.59 -0.11 6.01
CA VAL A 241 -2.75 1.18 5.32
C VAL A 241 -3.43 0.96 3.97
N ALA A 242 -2.97 -0.03 3.21
CA ALA A 242 -3.56 -0.39 1.91
C ALA A 242 -5.06 -0.71 2.03
N THR A 243 -5.48 -1.47 3.04
CA THR A 243 -6.91 -1.77 3.28
C THR A 243 -7.75 -0.49 3.46
N ARG A 244 -7.19 0.56 4.08
CA ARG A 244 -7.87 1.85 4.27
C ARG A 244 -7.85 2.73 3.02
N LEU A 245 -6.85 2.55 2.16
CA LEU A 245 -6.76 3.23 0.87
C LEU A 245 -7.88 2.78 -0.08
N VAL A 246 -8.31 1.51 -0.01
CA VAL A 246 -9.34 0.94 -0.91
C VAL A 246 -10.75 1.51 -0.60
N ASP A 247 -10.98 2.75 -1.01
CA ASP A 247 -12.26 3.43 -1.00
C ASP A 247 -12.99 3.31 -2.35
N GLU A 248 -14.11 4.01 -2.49
CA GLU A 248 -14.88 4.05 -3.75
C GLU A 248 -14.06 4.61 -4.92
N ARG A 249 -13.17 5.58 -4.68
CA ARG A 249 -12.34 6.18 -5.75
C ARG A 249 -11.38 5.17 -6.32
N VAL A 250 -10.70 4.40 -5.47
CA VAL A 250 -9.80 3.32 -5.91
C VAL A 250 -10.56 2.26 -6.70
N ARG A 251 -11.74 1.84 -6.21
CA ARG A 251 -12.57 0.83 -6.90
C ARG A 251 -13.02 1.30 -8.27
N VAL A 252 -13.57 2.52 -8.35
CA VAL A 252 -14.00 3.14 -9.62
C VAL A 252 -12.82 3.33 -10.57
N ALA A 253 -11.67 3.80 -10.07
CA ALA A 253 -10.50 3.99 -10.91
C ALA A 253 -9.98 2.67 -11.49
N LEU A 254 -9.83 1.63 -10.66
CA LEU A 254 -9.37 0.31 -11.14
C LEU A 254 -10.39 -0.37 -12.06
N GLU A 255 -11.69 -0.13 -11.85
CA GLU A 255 -12.73 -0.61 -12.77
C GLU A 255 -12.68 0.12 -14.12
N ALA A 256 -12.42 1.43 -14.12
CA ALA A 256 -12.33 2.25 -15.32
C ALA A 256 -11.00 2.09 -16.08
N MET A 257 -9.98 1.48 -15.48
CA MET A 257 -8.70 1.23 -16.14
C MET A 257 -8.89 0.35 -17.40
N PRO A 258 -8.31 0.75 -18.56
CA PRO A 258 -8.37 -0.05 -19.78
C PRO A 258 -7.89 -1.49 -19.58
N GLU A 259 -8.42 -2.43 -20.38
CA GLU A 259 -7.98 -3.83 -20.35
C GLU A 259 -6.50 -3.99 -20.74
N SER A 260 -5.96 -3.02 -21.49
CA SER A 260 -4.55 -2.96 -21.83
C SER A 260 -3.64 -2.70 -20.63
N VAL A 261 -4.16 -2.20 -19.51
CA VAL A 261 -3.40 -1.98 -18.26
C VAL A 261 -3.23 -3.29 -17.50
N THR A 262 -1.98 -3.70 -17.33
CA THR A 262 -1.61 -4.96 -16.67
C THR A 262 -1.19 -4.77 -15.22
N ALA A 263 -0.62 -3.62 -14.88
CA ALA A 263 -0.23 -3.31 -13.51
C ALA A 263 -0.36 -1.82 -13.22
N VAL A 264 -0.63 -1.51 -11.96
CA VAL A 264 -0.72 -0.16 -11.42
C VAL A 264 -0.02 -0.16 -10.08
N TRP A 265 0.92 0.75 -9.85
CA TRP A 265 1.59 0.83 -8.55
C TRP A 265 1.75 2.27 -8.08
N MET A 266 1.88 2.42 -6.77
CA MET A 266 2.14 3.68 -6.08
C MET A 266 3.45 3.51 -5.33
N GLU A 267 4.43 4.36 -5.61
CA GLU A 267 5.71 4.38 -4.90
C GLU A 267 6.23 5.81 -4.80
N SER A 268 6.85 6.16 -3.67
CA SER A 268 7.45 7.48 -3.46
C SER A 268 6.51 8.64 -3.84
N ASP A 269 6.87 9.39 -4.89
CA ASP A 269 6.14 10.56 -5.41
C ASP A 269 5.24 10.22 -6.60
N TRP A 270 5.05 8.94 -6.93
CA TRP A 270 4.47 8.53 -8.20
C TRP A 270 3.32 7.55 -8.05
N VAL A 271 2.35 7.69 -8.96
CA VAL A 271 1.35 6.68 -9.27
C VAL A 271 1.53 6.30 -10.74
N LEU A 272 1.77 5.01 -10.99
CA LEU A 272 2.16 4.51 -12.30
C LEU A 272 1.18 3.45 -12.78
N ALA A 273 0.97 3.39 -14.09
CA ALA A 273 0.24 2.35 -14.78
C ALA A 273 1.06 1.81 -15.96
N GLU A 274 1.23 0.49 -16.00
CA GLU A 274 1.89 -0.25 -17.06
C GLU A 274 0.84 -0.88 -17.98
N THR A 275 1.07 -0.78 -19.28
CA THR A 275 0.22 -1.41 -20.29
C THR A 275 0.87 -2.63 -20.92
N VAL A 276 0.11 -3.38 -21.72
CA VAL A 276 0.68 -4.38 -22.62
C VAL A 276 1.60 -3.72 -23.66
N LYS A 277 2.59 -4.50 -24.13
CA LYS A 277 3.46 -4.09 -25.24
C LYS A 277 2.62 -3.71 -26.47
N GLY A 278 2.88 -2.52 -27.00
CA GLY A 278 2.21 -2.02 -28.20
C GLY A 278 0.81 -1.42 -27.96
N SER A 279 0.50 -0.99 -26.73
CA SER A 279 -0.70 -0.19 -26.45
C SER A 279 -0.81 1.02 -27.38
N ALA A 280 -2.03 1.37 -27.78
CA ALA A 280 -2.33 2.42 -28.72
C ALA A 280 -2.54 3.78 -28.04
N PRO A 281 -2.53 4.90 -28.79
CA PRO A 281 -2.84 6.23 -28.23
C PRO A 281 -4.21 6.35 -27.56
N ALA A 282 -5.20 5.54 -27.97
CA ALA A 282 -6.51 5.51 -27.33
C ALA A 282 -6.42 4.95 -25.91
N ASP A 283 -5.63 3.89 -25.70
CA ASP A 283 -5.38 3.35 -24.36
C ASP A 283 -4.74 4.41 -23.44
N TRP A 284 -3.80 5.21 -23.97
CA TRP A 284 -3.14 6.26 -23.20
C TRP A 284 -4.09 7.37 -22.79
N GLU A 285 -5.02 7.74 -23.68
CA GLU A 285 -6.06 8.72 -23.38
C GLU A 285 -6.98 8.21 -22.27
N ASP A 286 -7.46 6.97 -22.40
CA ASP A 286 -8.40 6.36 -21.46
C ASP A 286 -7.78 6.10 -20.07
N MET A 287 -6.45 6.06 -19.97
CA MET A 287 -5.73 5.94 -18.69
C MET A 287 -5.67 7.25 -17.88
N LEU A 288 -5.75 8.42 -18.52
CA LEU A 288 -5.47 9.71 -17.85
C LEU A 288 -6.39 9.92 -16.64
N GLN A 289 -7.70 9.83 -16.85
CA GLN A 289 -8.68 10.11 -15.79
C GLN A 289 -8.65 9.05 -14.66
N PRO A 290 -8.63 7.73 -14.93
CA PRO A 290 -8.48 6.72 -13.87
C PRO A 290 -7.17 6.88 -13.08
N LEU A 291 -6.06 7.19 -13.75
CA LEU A 291 -4.77 7.37 -13.08
C LEU A 291 -4.75 8.64 -12.20
N ALA A 292 -5.40 9.71 -12.65
CA ALA A 292 -5.58 10.91 -11.84
C ALA A 292 -6.42 10.64 -10.59
N LEU A 293 -7.50 9.85 -10.71
CA LEU A 293 -8.33 9.47 -9.57
C LEU A 293 -7.56 8.60 -8.56
N LEU A 294 -6.65 7.74 -9.02
CA LEU A 294 -5.73 7.02 -8.14
C LEU A 294 -4.71 7.93 -7.49
N THR A 295 -4.23 8.94 -8.21
CA THR A 295 -3.34 9.97 -7.68
C THR A 295 -4.03 10.75 -6.56
N ASP A 296 -5.30 11.14 -6.73
CA ASP A 296 -6.14 11.74 -5.69
C ASP A 296 -6.35 10.81 -4.48
N ALA A 297 -6.59 9.51 -4.73
CA ALA A 297 -6.75 8.53 -3.67
C ALA A 297 -5.46 8.36 -2.86
N SER A 298 -4.31 8.42 -3.53
CA SER A 298 -2.99 8.24 -2.94
C SER A 298 -2.67 9.27 -1.85
N PHE A 299 -3.30 10.46 -1.86
CA PHE A 299 -3.14 11.47 -0.81
C PHE A 299 -3.60 11.02 0.58
N THR A 300 -4.32 9.91 0.67
CA THR A 300 -4.67 9.27 1.95
C THR A 300 -3.54 8.40 2.53
N LEU A 301 -2.51 8.10 1.73
CA LEU A 301 -1.33 7.38 2.20
C LEU A 301 -0.52 8.26 3.17
N PRO A 302 0.06 7.65 4.22
CA PRO A 302 0.84 8.39 5.20
C PRO A 302 2.03 9.07 4.49
N PRO A 303 2.30 10.34 4.77
CA PRO A 303 3.45 11.02 4.20
C PRO A 303 4.74 10.31 4.65
N ARG A 304 5.75 10.29 3.78
CA ARG A 304 7.11 9.88 4.15
C ARG A 304 7.52 10.73 5.35
N SER A 305 7.89 10.05 6.44
CA SER A 305 8.12 10.67 7.74
C SER A 305 9.12 11.83 7.63
N ALA A 306 8.64 13.07 7.59
CA ALA A 306 9.42 14.21 8.05
C ALA A 306 9.38 14.21 9.58
N GLY A 307 9.87 13.13 10.18
CA GLY A 307 9.61 12.78 11.57
C GLY A 307 8.15 12.36 11.79
N ALA A 308 7.92 11.33 12.59
CA ALA A 308 6.68 11.31 13.34
C ALA A 308 6.59 12.68 14.04
N ASN A 309 5.64 13.52 13.65
CA ASN A 309 5.23 14.62 14.52
C ASN A 309 4.74 13.92 15.78
N ASN A 310 5.67 13.72 16.71
CA ASN A 310 5.41 13.17 18.02
C ASN A 310 4.52 14.23 18.63
N LEU A 311 3.20 14.00 18.54
CA LEU A 311 2.21 14.91 19.09
C LEU A 311 2.60 15.07 20.55
N ASP A 312 3.15 16.23 20.90
CA ASP A 312 3.53 16.47 22.27
C ASP A 312 2.23 16.61 23.05
N LEU A 313 1.81 15.50 23.65
CA LEU A 313 0.57 15.37 24.40
C LEU A 313 0.52 16.38 25.55
N LYS A 314 1.66 16.97 25.95
CA LYS A 314 1.75 18.04 26.95
C LYS A 314 1.16 19.37 26.47
N HIS A 315 1.06 19.58 25.16
CA HIS A 315 0.53 20.81 24.56
C HIS A 315 -0.90 20.65 24.02
N LEU A 316 -1.45 19.43 24.05
CA LEU A 316 -2.85 19.19 23.72
C LEU A 316 -3.70 19.38 24.98
N GLU A 317 -4.20 20.59 25.18
CA GLU A 317 -5.20 20.88 26.20
C GLU A 317 -6.48 20.08 25.90
N PRO A 318 -6.94 19.19 26.81
CA PRO A 318 -8.14 18.43 26.58
C PRO A 318 -9.35 19.38 26.47
N THR A 319 -10.14 19.22 25.40
CA THR A 319 -11.38 20.00 25.19
C THR A 319 -12.44 19.75 26.28
N ARG A 320 -12.20 18.77 27.14
CA ARG A 320 -13.00 18.47 28.32
C ARG A 320 -12.10 18.50 29.56
N LEU A 321 -12.40 19.40 30.48
CA LEU A 321 -11.75 19.44 31.79
C LEU A 321 -11.98 18.11 32.50
N LYS A 322 -10.89 17.47 32.98
CA LYS A 322 -11.00 16.35 33.92
C LYS A 322 -11.76 16.90 35.14
N PRO A 323 -12.86 16.26 35.58
CA PRO A 323 -13.52 16.63 36.82
C PRO A 323 -12.49 16.63 37.95
N GLU A 324 -12.62 17.55 38.90
CA GLU A 324 -11.78 17.58 40.10
C GLU A 324 -11.85 16.19 40.74
N GLU A 325 -10.67 15.58 40.94
CA GLU A 325 -10.58 14.28 41.56
C GLU A 325 -11.18 14.43 42.96
N PRO A 326 -12.24 13.67 43.30
CA PRO A 326 -12.86 13.80 44.61
C PRO A 326 -11.76 13.61 45.65
N GLU A 327 -11.79 14.42 46.73
CA GLU A 327 -10.84 14.28 47.83
C GLU A 327 -10.77 12.81 48.21
N LYS A 328 -9.59 12.21 47.97
CA LYS A 328 -9.35 10.83 48.34
C LYS A 328 -9.68 10.76 49.84
N PRO A 329 -10.65 9.93 50.26
CA PRO A 329 -10.99 9.86 51.68
C PRO A 329 -9.69 9.66 52.45
N GLU A 330 -9.50 10.44 53.51
CA GLU A 330 -8.37 10.24 54.41
C GLU A 330 -8.40 8.77 54.81
N PHE A 331 -7.42 8.02 54.30
CA PHE A 331 -7.21 6.65 54.72
C PHE A 331 -6.77 6.75 56.18
N THR A 332 -7.75 6.67 57.07
CA THR A 332 -7.51 6.35 58.46
C THR A 332 -7.22 4.85 58.44
N PRO A 333 -5.96 4.42 58.64
CA PRO A 333 -5.71 3.01 58.82
C PRO A 333 -6.55 2.60 60.03
N ASP A 334 -7.59 1.82 59.78
CA ASP A 334 -8.21 1.11 60.88
C ASP A 334 -7.11 0.19 61.41
N ASN A 335 -6.70 0.35 62.67
CA ASN A 335 -5.71 -0.53 63.29
C ASN A 335 -6.24 -1.98 63.40
N GLN A 336 -7.45 -2.25 62.91
CA GLN A 336 -8.07 -3.55 62.78
C GLN A 336 -8.11 -4.07 61.33
N GLU A 337 -7.66 -3.31 60.33
CA GLU A 337 -7.51 -3.81 58.96
C GLU A 337 -6.30 -4.75 58.91
N GLU A 338 -6.58 -6.05 58.79
CA GLU A 338 -5.57 -7.06 58.52
C GLU A 338 -4.86 -6.71 57.19
N ASP A 339 -3.53 -6.79 57.17
CA ASP A 339 -2.71 -6.52 56.00
C ASP A 339 -2.99 -7.55 54.89
N LEU A 340 -3.97 -7.25 54.03
CA LEU A 340 -4.36 -8.05 52.87
C LEU A 340 -3.40 -7.89 51.67
N SER A 341 -2.25 -7.22 51.84
CA SER A 341 -1.24 -7.12 50.77
C SER A 341 -0.71 -8.50 50.35
N GLN A 342 -0.85 -9.49 51.22
CA GLN A 342 -0.67 -10.90 50.90
C GLN A 342 -2.03 -11.59 50.99
N PRO A 343 -2.44 -12.37 49.97
CA PRO A 343 -3.67 -13.14 50.07
C PRO A 343 -3.57 -14.05 51.30
N LEU A 344 -4.55 -13.98 52.19
CA LEU A 344 -4.71 -14.91 53.32
C LEU A 344 -4.85 -16.32 52.73
N VAL A 345 -3.73 -17.03 52.58
CA VAL A 345 -3.73 -18.43 52.14
C VAL A 345 -4.18 -19.26 53.34
N ILE A 346 -5.49 -19.36 53.54
CA ILE A 346 -6.10 -20.31 54.47
C ILE A 346 -5.83 -21.70 53.91
N ARG A 347 -4.74 -22.33 54.35
CA ARG A 347 -4.46 -23.73 54.02
C ARG A 347 -5.33 -24.59 54.93
N PRO A 348 -6.24 -25.41 54.41
CA PRO A 348 -6.93 -26.40 55.24
C PRO A 348 -5.88 -27.24 55.97
N GLU A 349 -5.91 -27.27 57.31
CA GLU A 349 -4.95 -28.04 58.12
C GLU A 349 -5.02 -29.54 57.83
N GLU A 350 -6.17 -30.01 57.34
CA GLU A 350 -6.36 -31.38 56.90
C GLU A 350 -6.11 -31.47 55.38
N PRO A 351 -5.12 -32.28 54.94
CA PRO A 351 -4.82 -32.42 53.53
C PRO A 351 -6.04 -32.98 52.80
N LEU A 352 -6.56 -32.23 51.82
CA LEU A 352 -7.60 -32.72 50.91
C LEU A 352 -7.11 -34.03 50.28
N GLN A 353 -7.87 -35.11 50.49
CA GLN A 353 -7.56 -36.41 49.89
C GLN A 353 -7.74 -36.32 48.38
N MET A 354 -6.61 -36.24 47.68
CA MET A 354 -6.56 -36.27 46.22
C MET A 354 -6.85 -37.69 45.74
N PRO A 355 -7.68 -37.88 44.70
CA PRO A 355 -7.94 -39.19 44.15
C PRO A 355 -6.65 -39.76 43.55
N VAL A 356 -6.19 -40.89 44.10
CA VAL A 356 -4.96 -41.57 43.65
C VAL A 356 -5.31 -42.59 42.59
N ARG A 357 -4.59 -42.59 41.46
CA ARG A 357 -4.77 -43.59 40.40
C ARG A 357 -4.30 -44.96 40.92
N GLY A 358 -5.23 -45.80 41.38
CA GLY A 358 -4.93 -47.15 41.88
C GLY A 358 -5.89 -47.68 42.95
N VAL A 359 -6.70 -46.81 43.57
CA VAL A 359 -7.71 -47.21 44.54
C VAL A 359 -9.10 -46.86 43.98
N GLN A 360 -9.95 -47.86 43.77
CA GLN A 360 -11.35 -47.63 43.44
C GLN A 360 -12.10 -47.21 44.72
N GLU A 361 -12.41 -45.93 44.84
CA GLU A 361 -13.27 -45.41 45.91
C GLU A 361 -14.67 -45.15 45.32
N SER A 362 -15.68 -45.90 45.78
CA SER A 362 -17.07 -45.71 45.36
C SER A 362 -17.78 -44.74 46.32
N ARG A 363 -17.97 -43.48 45.92
CA ARG A 363 -18.64 -42.45 46.74
C ARG A 363 -20.18 -42.53 46.69
N GLY A 364 -20.71 -43.74 46.81
CA GLY A 364 -22.15 -44.00 46.77
C GLY A 364 -22.71 -44.17 45.36
N VAL A 365 -23.98 -44.57 45.29
CA VAL A 365 -24.72 -44.77 44.04
C VAL A 365 -25.24 -43.42 43.58
N VAL A 366 -24.75 -42.93 42.43
CA VAL A 366 -25.33 -41.75 41.78
C VAL A 366 -26.67 -42.17 41.18
N GLU A 367 -27.75 -41.53 41.60
CA GLU A 367 -29.06 -41.75 40.98
C GLU A 367 -28.99 -41.33 39.49
N PRO A 368 -29.39 -42.20 38.56
CA PRO A 368 -29.36 -41.88 37.14
C PRO A 368 -30.38 -40.78 36.87
N ARG A 369 -29.91 -39.58 36.60
CA ARG A 369 -30.71 -38.45 36.11
C ARG A 369 -30.36 -38.18 34.64
N SER A 370 -31.38 -37.82 33.86
CA SER A 370 -31.25 -37.44 32.47
C SER A 370 -30.46 -36.13 32.35
N LEU A 371 -29.14 -36.23 32.22
CA LEU A 371 -28.28 -35.10 31.90
C LEU A 371 -28.29 -34.92 30.38
N GLY A 372 -28.81 -33.79 29.89
CA GLY A 372 -28.84 -33.47 28.46
C GLY A 372 -30.22 -33.53 27.79
N ALA A 373 -31.29 -33.67 28.56
CA ALA A 373 -32.58 -33.18 28.11
C ALA A 373 -32.58 -31.66 28.33
N ASP A 374 -32.63 -30.89 27.25
CA ASP A 374 -32.90 -29.46 27.33
C ASP A 374 -34.30 -29.33 27.94
N ASP A 375 -34.40 -28.94 29.22
CA ASP A 375 -35.67 -28.67 29.91
C ASP A 375 -36.26 -27.34 29.39
N VAL A 376 -36.42 -27.26 28.07
CA VAL A 376 -37.16 -26.20 27.39
C VAL A 376 -38.58 -26.68 27.20
N ASP A 377 -39.48 -26.10 27.98
CA ASP A 377 -40.91 -26.27 27.78
C ASP A 377 -41.29 -25.82 26.36
N SER A 378 -42.23 -26.54 25.74
CA SER A 378 -42.74 -26.16 24.43
C SER A 378 -43.43 -24.80 24.53
N ILE A 379 -42.94 -23.81 23.75
CA ILE A 379 -43.44 -22.42 23.73
C ILE A 379 -44.96 -22.31 23.51
N ALA A 380 -45.60 -23.35 22.95
CA ALA A 380 -47.01 -23.35 22.60
C ALA A 380 -47.99 -23.52 23.78
N ASP A 381 -47.57 -24.10 24.91
CA ASP A 381 -48.51 -24.52 25.96
C ASP A 381 -48.77 -23.47 27.05
N GLY A 382 -48.10 -22.31 27.00
CA GLY A 382 -48.44 -21.13 27.80
C GLY A 382 -48.43 -21.31 29.31
N GLN A 383 -47.87 -22.41 29.83
CA GLN A 383 -47.73 -22.62 31.27
C GLN A 383 -46.53 -21.81 31.79
N PRO A 384 -46.64 -21.15 32.95
CA PRO A 384 -45.51 -20.44 33.55
C PRO A 384 -44.40 -21.43 33.87
N SER A 385 -43.18 -21.13 33.42
CA SER A 385 -42.01 -21.96 33.69
C SER A 385 -41.87 -22.15 35.20
N ARG A 386 -41.84 -23.41 35.67
CA ARG A 386 -41.54 -23.69 37.08
C ARG A 386 -40.11 -23.26 37.36
N THR A 387 -39.94 -22.27 38.24
CA THR A 387 -38.64 -21.96 38.83
C THR A 387 -38.23 -23.17 39.66
N ASN A 388 -37.27 -23.95 39.15
CA ASN A 388 -36.66 -25.01 39.92
C ASN A 388 -35.45 -24.42 40.63
N ASP A 389 -35.50 -24.34 41.96
CA ASP A 389 -34.42 -23.79 42.81
C ASP A 389 -33.15 -24.66 42.80
N LEU A 390 -33.15 -25.75 42.05
CA LEU A 390 -31.99 -26.60 41.86
C LEU A 390 -31.27 -26.19 40.58
N TYR A 391 -30.08 -25.62 40.77
CA TYR A 391 -29.09 -25.20 39.77
C TYR A 391 -29.04 -26.11 38.52
N GLY A 392 -29.86 -25.75 37.52
CA GLY A 392 -29.74 -26.26 36.16
C GLY A 392 -28.55 -25.61 35.43
N THR A 393 -28.60 -25.57 34.10
CA THR A 393 -27.59 -24.88 33.26
C THR A 393 -27.64 -23.35 33.36
N ARG A 394 -28.65 -22.81 34.05
CA ARG A 394 -28.79 -21.37 34.29
C ARG A 394 -28.68 -21.09 35.77
N VAL A 395 -27.68 -20.29 36.14
CA VAL A 395 -27.58 -19.68 37.46
C VAL A 395 -28.49 -18.46 37.46
N VAL A 396 -29.66 -18.58 38.07
CA VAL A 396 -30.53 -17.42 38.34
C VAL A 396 -30.01 -16.76 39.61
N ARG A 397 -29.77 -15.44 39.55
CA ARG A 397 -29.37 -14.67 40.74
C ARG A 397 -30.58 -14.55 41.65
N ASP A 398 -30.42 -14.91 42.92
CA ASP A 398 -31.42 -14.60 43.94
C ASP A 398 -31.45 -13.07 44.13
N LEU A 399 -32.64 -12.48 43.95
CA LEU A 399 -32.87 -11.04 44.06
C LEU A 399 -33.60 -10.68 45.37
N ASN A 400 -33.74 -11.62 46.29
CA ASN A 400 -34.38 -11.41 47.59
C ASN A 400 -33.59 -10.48 48.53
N GLY A 401 -32.57 -9.78 48.04
CA GLY A 401 -31.75 -8.84 48.82
C GLY A 401 -30.75 -9.50 49.77
N GLU A 402 -30.99 -10.74 50.16
CA GLU A 402 -30.10 -11.52 51.04
C GLU A 402 -29.00 -12.22 50.23
N SER A 403 -28.02 -11.45 49.75
CA SER A 403 -26.83 -12.08 49.18
C SER A 403 -26.03 -12.77 50.31
N SER A 404 -25.62 -14.02 50.13
CA SER A 404 -24.82 -14.71 51.16
C SER A 404 -23.35 -14.25 51.22
N ILE A 405 -22.96 -13.29 50.37
CA ILE A 405 -21.60 -12.76 50.25
C ILE A 405 -21.50 -11.38 50.90
N PHE A 406 -22.59 -10.60 50.90
CA PHE A 406 -22.68 -9.33 51.58
C PHE A 406 -23.75 -9.46 52.66
N ASP A 407 -23.35 -9.43 53.93
CA ASP A 407 -24.24 -9.32 55.09
C ASP A 407 -24.91 -7.93 55.08
N ASP A 408 -25.73 -7.69 54.06
CA ASP A 408 -26.37 -6.41 53.84
C ASP A 408 -27.49 -6.25 54.87
N ALA A 409 -27.27 -5.21 55.69
CA ALA A 409 -28.02 -4.71 56.83
C ALA A 409 -29.52 -5.10 56.92
N GLN A 410 -29.91 -5.48 58.15
CA GLN A 410 -31.31 -5.65 58.55
C GLN A 410 -32.21 -4.53 58.01
N ASP A 411 -33.21 -4.94 57.24
CA ASP A 411 -34.28 -4.13 56.67
C ASP A 411 -34.74 -3.02 57.64
N THR A 412 -34.50 -1.78 57.26
CA THR A 412 -35.43 -0.70 57.62
C THR A 412 -36.68 -0.86 56.77
N ASP A 413 -37.80 -1.19 57.44
CA ASP A 413 -39.18 -1.21 56.92
C ASP A 413 -39.60 0.15 56.33
N GLU A 414 -39.04 0.56 55.20
CA GLU A 414 -39.51 1.72 54.46
C GLU A 414 -39.88 1.31 53.03
N PRO A 415 -41.16 1.41 52.63
CA PRO A 415 -41.59 0.95 51.32
C PRO A 415 -40.97 1.82 50.22
N PRO A 416 -40.57 1.20 49.08
CA PRO A 416 -39.96 1.94 47.98
C PRO A 416 -40.90 3.00 47.43
N GLN A 417 -40.45 4.25 47.35
CA GLN A 417 -41.22 5.33 46.76
C GLN A 417 -41.49 5.06 45.27
N GLU A 418 -42.73 5.25 44.83
CA GLU A 418 -43.11 5.16 43.41
C GLU A 418 -42.50 6.32 42.60
N TRP A 419 -41.71 5.97 41.59
CA TRP A 419 -41.15 6.94 40.64
C TRP A 419 -42.25 7.32 39.66
N ARG A 420 -42.70 8.58 39.70
CA ARG A 420 -43.58 9.13 38.65
C ARG A 420 -42.74 9.51 37.45
N LEU A 421 -43.06 8.89 36.30
CA LEU A 421 -42.59 9.26 34.96
C LEU A 421 -43.04 10.66 34.54
#